data_AF-A0A7S1CBE1-F1
#
_entry.id   AF-A0A7S1CBE1-F1
#
_cell.length_a   1.000
_cell.length_b   1.000
_cell.length_c   1.000
_cell.angle_alpha   90.00
_cell.angle_beta   90.00
_cell.angle_gamma   90.00
#
_symmetry.space_group_name_H-M   'P 1'
#
loop_
_entity.id
_entity.type
_entity.pdbx_description
1 polymer ?
#
loop_
_entity_poly.entity_id
_entity_poly.type
_entity_poly.pdbx_seq_one_letter_code
_entity_poly.pdbx_strand_id
1 'polypeptide(L)'
;VIFGIVGVQLWMGSFKQRCFWIDTGSVVEDDELLCGSRTCGAGQFCGAVTFNPNNDVTSFDNILIAFATIFQSITLEGWANIMYMTQDTSGPFTFIYFILLILFGAFILINLTL
;
A
#
# COMPACT_ATOMS: atom_id res chain seq x y z
N VAL A 1 -5.65 3.22 16.01
CA VAL A 1 -6.70 2.20 15.74
C VAL A 1 -7.63 2.61 14.61
N ILE A 2 -8.27 3.78 14.68
CA ILE A 2 -9.25 4.25 13.66
C ILE A 2 -8.68 4.19 12.23
N PHE A 3 -7.50 4.79 12.00
CA PHE A 3 -6.82 4.74 10.70
C PHE A 3 -6.55 3.31 10.21
N GLY A 4 -6.23 2.38 11.12
CA GLY A 4 -6.03 0.96 10.77
C GLY A 4 -7.29 0.30 10.23
N ILE A 5 -8.45 0.54 10.85
CA ILE A 5 -9.73 0.00 10.38
C ILE A 5 -10.09 0.59 9.02
N VAL A 6 -9.96 1.91 8.86
CA VAL A 6 -10.22 2.60 7.59
C VAL A 6 -9.31 2.05 6.49
N GLY A 7 -8.01 1.92 6.75
CA GLY A 7 -7.06 1.40 5.78
C GLY A 7 -7.37 -0.03 5.34
N VAL A 8 -7.71 -0.91 6.27
CA VAL A 8 -8.12 -2.29 5.94
C VAL A 8 -9.39 -2.30 5.09
N GLN A 9 -10.41 -1.50 5.44
CA GLN A 9 -11.67 -1.45 4.69
C GLN A 9 -11.49 -0.92 3.26
N LEU A 10 -10.55 0.00 3.04
CA LEU A 10 -10.30 0.59 1.73
C LEU A 10 -9.41 -0.28 0.84
N TRP A 11 -8.42 -0.98 1.42
CA TRP A 11 -7.31 -1.58 0.66
C TRP A 11 -7.04 -3.07 0.92
N MET A 12 -7.99 -3.77 1.53
CA MET A 12 -7.87 -5.22 1.71
C MET A 12 -7.63 -5.92 0.35
N GLY A 13 -6.51 -6.63 0.22
CA GLY A 13 -6.11 -7.36 -0.98
C GLY A 13 -5.63 -6.50 -2.15
N SER A 14 -5.62 -5.16 -2.03
CA SER A 14 -5.18 -4.27 -3.11
C SER A 14 -3.68 -4.42 -3.41
N PHE A 15 -2.87 -4.70 -2.39
CA PHE A 15 -1.41 -4.81 -2.50
C PHE A 15 -0.92 -6.09 -3.20
N LYS A 16 -1.85 -7.01 -3.50
CA LYS A 16 -1.58 -8.26 -4.23
C LYS A 16 -1.70 -8.12 -5.74
N GLN A 17 -2.13 -6.97 -6.25
CA GLN A 17 -2.30 -6.79 -7.69
C GLN A 17 -0.92 -6.64 -8.35
N ARG A 18 -0.67 -7.41 -9.41
CA ARG A 18 0.55 -7.43 -10.23
C ARG A 18 0.23 -7.54 -11.71
N CYS A 19 1.17 -7.10 -12.53
CA CYS A 19 1.09 -7.26 -13.98
C CYS A 19 1.63 -8.63 -14.40
N PHE A 20 0.89 -9.28 -15.29
CA PHE A 20 1.24 -10.57 -15.90
C PHE A 20 1.35 -10.41 -17.41
N TRP A 21 2.27 -11.13 -18.02
CA TRP A 21 2.34 -11.24 -19.49
C TRP A 21 1.21 -12.12 -20.02
N ILE A 22 0.52 -11.68 -21.06
CA ILE A 22 -0.59 -12.43 -21.68
C ILE A 22 -0.08 -13.72 -22.34
N ASP A 23 1.14 -13.72 -22.87
CA ASP A 23 1.70 -14.86 -23.62
C ASP A 23 2.19 -16.00 -22.72
N THR A 24 2.87 -15.67 -21.62
CA THR A 24 3.51 -16.65 -20.72
C THR A 24 2.74 -16.89 -19.44
N GLY A 25 1.87 -15.95 -19.04
CA GLY A 25 1.24 -15.95 -17.71
C GLY A 25 2.23 -15.74 -16.56
N SER A 26 3.46 -15.30 -16.85
CA SER A 26 4.48 -15.03 -15.82
C SER A 26 4.30 -13.62 -15.23
N VAL A 27 4.58 -13.49 -13.94
CA VAL A 27 4.59 -12.20 -13.23
C VAL A 27 5.76 -11.36 -13.75
N VAL A 28 5.55 -10.06 -13.95
CA VAL A 28 6.66 -9.12 -14.16
C VAL A 28 7.44 -9.01 -12.85
N GLU A 29 8.73 -9.36 -12.85
CA GLU A 29 9.61 -9.32 -11.67
C GLU A 29 9.99 -7.87 -11.30
N ASP A 30 8.99 -7.09 -10.93
CA ASP A 30 9.13 -5.76 -10.33
C ASP A 30 8.13 -5.66 -9.19
N ASP A 31 8.62 -5.87 -7.96
CA ASP A 31 7.79 -5.89 -6.75
C ASP A 31 7.12 -4.55 -6.45
N GLU A 32 7.67 -3.45 -6.99
CA GLU A 32 7.13 -2.09 -6.87
C GLU A 32 6.04 -1.81 -7.92
N LEU A 33 5.92 -2.65 -8.95
CA LEU A 33 4.92 -2.49 -10.00
C LEU A 33 3.59 -3.13 -9.60
N LEU A 34 2.79 -2.38 -8.86
CA LEU A 34 1.39 -2.72 -8.61
C LEU A 34 0.47 -2.18 -9.71
N CYS A 35 -0.65 -2.87 -9.90
CA CYS A 35 -1.67 -2.49 -10.86
C CYS A 35 -3.05 -2.36 -10.18
N GLY A 36 -3.99 -1.71 -10.86
CA GLY A 36 -5.33 -1.46 -10.35
C GLY A 36 -5.84 -0.14 -10.90
N SER A 37 -5.39 0.96 -10.31
CA SER A 37 -5.56 2.29 -10.91
C SER A 37 -4.51 2.56 -11.98
N ARG A 38 -3.31 2.03 -11.83
CA ARG A 38 -2.26 2.04 -12.84
C ARG A 38 -2.51 0.92 -13.84
N THR A 39 -2.45 1.25 -15.13
CA THR A 39 -2.54 0.26 -16.21
C THR A 39 -1.19 -0.41 -16.44
N CYS A 40 -1.21 -1.72 -16.66
CA CYS A 40 -0.03 -2.48 -17.07
C CYS A 40 0.42 -2.09 -18.50
N GLY A 41 1.63 -2.49 -18.88
CA GLY A 41 2.19 -2.23 -20.21
C GLY A 41 1.44 -2.97 -21.33
N ALA A 42 1.80 -2.68 -22.59
CA ALA A 42 1.24 -3.39 -23.74
C ALA A 42 1.55 -4.90 -23.66
N GLY A 43 0.55 -5.76 -23.88
CA GLY A 43 0.70 -7.21 -23.78
C GLY A 43 0.64 -7.76 -22.34
N GLN A 44 0.23 -6.94 -21.37
CA GLN A 44 0.09 -7.32 -19.97
C GLN A 44 -1.33 -7.15 -19.46
N PHE A 45 -1.73 -7.96 -18.47
CA PHE A 45 -2.99 -7.81 -17.74
C PHE A 45 -2.74 -7.73 -16.23
N CYS A 46 -3.68 -7.12 -15.50
CA CYS A 46 -3.60 -7.00 -14.05
C CYS A 46 -4.29 -8.20 -13.38
N GLY A 47 -3.62 -8.82 -12.42
CA GLY A 47 -4.14 -9.95 -11.67
C GLY A 47 -3.62 -10.00 -10.23
N ALA A 48 -4.29 -10.77 -9.38
CA ALA A 48 -3.90 -10.94 -7.98
C ALA A 48 -2.91 -12.10 -7.80
N VAL A 49 -1.82 -11.87 -7.07
CA VAL A 49 -0.94 -12.91 -6.52
C VAL A 49 -1.30 -13.23 -5.06
N THR A 50 -0.60 -14.18 -4.46
CA THR A 50 -0.81 -14.56 -3.05
C THR A 50 0.03 -13.76 -2.06
N PHE A 51 1.17 -13.21 -2.51
CA PHE A 51 2.15 -12.49 -1.68
C PHE A 51 1.98 -10.97 -1.80
N ASN A 52 2.36 -10.26 -0.74
CA ASN A 52 2.38 -8.80 -0.64
C ASN A 52 3.83 -8.28 -0.77
N PRO A 53 4.02 -6.97 -1.09
CA PRO A 53 5.34 -6.36 -1.16
C PRO A 53 6.15 -6.47 0.14
N ASN A 54 7.47 -6.34 0.03
CA ASN A 54 8.41 -6.32 1.15
C ASN A 54 8.30 -7.57 2.06
N ASN A 55 8.32 -8.77 1.47
CA ASN A 55 8.18 -10.04 2.19
C ASN A 55 6.92 -10.11 3.07
N ASP A 56 5.78 -9.73 2.50
CA ASP A 56 4.47 -9.67 3.17
C ASP A 56 4.29 -8.64 4.29
N VAL A 57 5.31 -7.83 4.59
CA VAL A 57 5.28 -6.86 5.70
C VAL A 57 4.43 -5.63 5.38
N THR A 58 4.35 -5.24 4.10
CA THR A 58 3.58 -4.07 3.68
C THR A 58 2.24 -4.49 3.11
N SER A 59 1.18 -4.45 3.93
CA SER A 59 -0.18 -4.78 3.49
C SER A 59 -1.27 -4.19 4.39
N PHE A 60 -2.48 -4.10 3.83
CA PHE A 60 -3.71 -3.74 4.54
C PHE A 60 -4.71 -4.92 4.63
N ASP A 61 -4.21 -6.16 4.50
CA ASP A 61 -5.05 -7.37 4.52
C ASP A 61 -5.54 -7.72 5.93
N ASN A 62 -4.71 -7.43 6.93
CA ASN A 62 -4.95 -7.76 8.33
C ASN A 62 -4.68 -6.53 9.19
N ILE A 63 -5.50 -6.35 10.23
CA ILE A 63 -5.39 -5.17 11.11
C ILE A 63 -4.00 -5.03 11.76
N LEU A 64 -3.35 -6.15 12.10
CA LEU A 64 -2.04 -6.13 12.75
C LEU A 64 -0.91 -5.69 11.79
N ILE A 65 -0.92 -6.19 10.55
CA ILE A 65 0.06 -5.81 9.52
C ILE A 65 -0.22 -4.38 9.02
N ALA A 66 -1.49 -4.00 8.92
CA ALA A 66 -1.88 -2.63 8.64
C ALA A 66 -1.36 -1.67 9.72
N PHE A 67 -1.40 -2.06 11.00
CA PHE A 67 -0.79 -1.26 12.07
C PHE A 67 0.72 -1.11 11.93
N ALA A 68 1.44 -2.17 11.57
CA ALA A 68 2.88 -2.10 11.33
C ALA A 68 3.21 -1.13 10.17
N THR A 69 2.46 -1.25 9.06
CA THR A 69 2.59 -0.37 7.88
C THR A 69 2.28 1.09 8.23
N ILE A 70 1.24 1.32 9.03
CA ILE A 70 0.87 2.66 9.52
C ILE A 70 1.93 3.22 10.47
N PHE A 71 2.46 2.41 11.37
CA PHE A 71 3.52 2.82 12.29
C PHE A 71 4.77 3.27 11.53
N GLN A 72 5.21 2.46 10.56
CA GLN A 72 6.30 2.82 9.63
C GLN A 72 6.01 4.13 8.87
N SER A 73 4.76 4.34 8.47
CA SER A 73 4.36 5.59 7.82
C SER A 73 4.44 6.82 8.74
N ILE A 74 4.06 6.66 10.02
CA ILE A 74 4.10 7.73 11.03
C ILE A 74 5.55 8.10 11.40
N THR A 75 6.46 7.14 11.40
CA THR A 75 7.91 7.39 11.62
C THR A 75 8.59 8.04 10.41
N LEU A 76 7.83 8.36 9.35
CA LEU A 76 8.30 8.95 8.10
C LEU A 76 9.36 8.10 7.38
N GLU A 77 9.36 6.78 7.61
CA GLU A 77 10.29 5.87 6.95
C GLU A 77 9.56 5.14 5.81
N GLY A 78 9.97 5.35 4.56
CA GLY A 78 9.37 4.65 3.41
C GLY A 78 7.87 4.95 3.18
N TRP A 79 7.28 5.91 3.90
CA TRP A 79 5.86 6.27 3.82
C TRP A 79 5.43 6.68 2.41
N ALA A 80 6.29 7.39 1.68
CA ALA A 80 6.02 7.83 0.31
C ALA A 80 5.90 6.64 -0.63
N ASN A 81 6.75 5.61 -0.48
CA ASN A 81 6.66 4.38 -1.27
C ASN A 81 5.34 3.66 -0.99
N ILE A 82 4.93 3.54 0.28
CA ILE A 82 3.65 2.93 0.66
C ILE A 82 2.47 3.71 0.06
N MET A 83 2.53 5.04 0.10
CA MET A 83 1.52 5.90 -0.52
C MET A 83 1.47 5.69 -2.04
N TYR A 84 2.62 5.66 -2.73
CA TYR A 84 2.68 5.40 -4.17
C TYR A 84 2.14 4.02 -4.53
N MET A 85 2.48 2.97 -3.76
CA MET A 85 1.90 1.64 -3.93
C MET A 85 0.37 1.66 -3.82
N THR A 86 -0.15 2.35 -2.81
CA THR A 86 -1.60 2.51 -2.61
C THR A 86 -2.25 3.30 -3.76
N GLN A 87 -1.55 4.30 -4.27
CA GLN A 87 -2.00 5.13 -5.39
C GLN A 87 -2.06 4.33 -6.70
N ASP A 88 -1.07 3.50 -6.98
CA ASP A 88 -1.04 2.64 -8.15
C ASP A 88 -2.16 1.59 -8.11
N THR A 89 -2.58 1.12 -6.92
CA THR A 89 -3.68 0.16 -6.79
C THR A 89 -5.06 0.81 -6.79
N SER A 90 -5.22 1.95 -6.13
CA SER A 90 -6.56 2.46 -5.74
C SER A 90 -6.85 3.89 -6.19
N GLY A 91 -5.88 4.57 -6.78
CA GLY A 91 -6.06 5.85 -7.44
C GLY A 91 -5.42 7.04 -6.74
N PRO A 92 -5.45 8.22 -7.38
CA PRO A 92 -4.65 9.37 -6.98
C PRO A 92 -5.06 9.97 -5.64
N PHE A 93 -6.30 9.78 -5.17
CA PHE A 93 -6.78 10.44 -3.94
C PHE A 93 -6.29 9.79 -2.62
N THR A 94 -5.49 8.71 -2.71
CA THR A 94 -4.96 8.00 -1.54
C THR A 94 -3.99 8.87 -0.72
N PHE A 95 -3.32 9.85 -1.32
CA PHE A 95 -2.42 10.76 -0.60
C PHE A 95 -3.13 11.48 0.56
N ILE A 96 -4.43 11.80 0.43
CA ILE A 96 -5.19 12.50 1.47
C ILE A 96 -5.19 11.70 2.77
N TYR A 97 -5.34 10.38 2.69
CA TYR A 97 -5.28 9.51 3.86
C TYR A 97 -3.91 9.57 4.53
N PHE A 98 -2.82 9.46 3.77
CA PHE A 98 -1.46 9.48 4.31
C PHE A 98 -1.09 10.84 4.93
N ILE A 99 -1.50 11.95 4.31
CA ILE A 99 -1.28 13.29 4.87
C ILE A 99 -2.02 13.46 6.20
N LEU A 100 -3.29 13.07 6.28
CA LEU A 100 -4.04 13.12 7.54
C LEU A 100 -3.41 12.21 8.61
N LEU A 101 -3.04 11.00 8.23
CA LEU A 101 -2.39 10.03 9.11
C LEU A 101 -1.08 10.57 9.70
N ILE A 102 -0.24 11.20 8.88
CA ILE A 102 1.02 11.80 9.32
C ILE A 102 0.76 13.01 10.21
N LEU A 103 -0.17 13.90 9.86
CA LEU A 103 -0.48 15.09 10.65
C LEU A 103 -0.97 14.74 12.05
N PHE A 104 -1.93 13.81 12.15
CA PHE A 104 -2.43 13.35 13.44
C PHE A 104 -1.41 12.46 14.18
N GLY A 105 -0.63 11.65 13.46
CA GLY A 105 0.43 10.81 14.04
C GLY A 105 1.56 11.64 14.64
N ALA A 106 2.01 12.68 13.95
CA ALA A 106 3.05 13.59 14.42
C ALA A 106 2.60 14.35 15.68
N PHE A 107 1.33 14.79 15.75
CA PHE A 107 0.79 15.41 16.97
C PHE A 107 0.88 14.46 18.17
N ILE A 108 0.51 13.19 18.01
CA ILE A 108 0.60 12.20 19.09
C ILE A 108 2.06 11.99 19.51
N LEU A 109 2.99 11.86 18.55
CA LEU A 109 4.41 11.66 18.85
C LEU A 109 5.02 12.83 19.62
N ILE A 110 4.76 14.08 19.19
CA ILE A 110 5.28 15.27 19.87
C ILE A 110 4.76 15.34 21.31
N ASN A 111 3.46 15.09 21.52
CA ASN A 111 2.86 15.08 22.87
C ASN A 111 3.30 13.89 23.73
N LEU A 112 3.85 12.82 23.15
CA LEU A 112 4.42 11.69 23.91
C LEU A 112 5.86 11.97 24.35
N THR A 113 6.63 12.68 23.52
CA THR A 113 8.03 13.00 23.79
C THR A 113 8.23 14.18 24.75
N LEU A 114 7.20 15.01 24.93
CA LEU A 114 7.18 16.17 25.82
C LEU A 114 6.53 15.81 27.16
#